data_AF-A0A9Q1GFU9-F1
#
_entry.id   AF-A0A9Q1GFU9-F1
#
_cell.length_a   1.000
_cell.length_b   1.000
_cell.length_c   1.000
_cell.angle_alpha   90.00
_cell.angle_beta   90.00
_cell.angle_gamma   90.00
#
_symmetry.space_group_name_H-M   'P 1'
#
loop_
_entity.id
_entity.type
_entity.pdbx_description
1 polymer ?
#
loop_
_entity_poly.entity_id
_entity_poly.type
_entity_poly.pdbx_seq_one_letter_code
_entity_poly.pdbx_strand_id
1 'polypeptide(L)'
;MNCVVTMIHDDDGVRVFTILDSNKESYKPTREEKNKVQLITNAWGGFFEVIHYVEANEEDLNMVLEVCKSLKKKLIILGEKLVSKSKDLESFVGCDLPKEVEIHPPKPSTTKGSGKRIKGGREEAMEQKQKHPMHCTSCGQYAYHDRQNCPAKDQNNVS
;
A
#
# COMPACT_ATOMS: atom_id res chain seq x y z
N MET A 1 25.06 -7.75 12.22
CA MET A 1 26.09 -7.36 11.25
C MET A 1 27.29 -6.88 12.03
N ASN A 2 28.38 -7.63 12.01
CA ASN A 2 29.61 -7.27 12.74
C ASN A 2 30.48 -6.45 11.78
N CYS A 3 30.37 -5.13 11.84
CA CYS A 3 31.28 -4.24 11.12
C CYS A 3 32.59 -4.17 11.90
N VAL A 4 33.63 -4.83 11.41
CA VAL A 4 34.98 -4.74 12.00
C VAL A 4 35.73 -3.67 11.23
N VAL A 5 35.92 -2.50 11.84
CA VAL A 5 36.81 -1.45 11.35
C VAL A 5 38.20 -1.80 11.87
N THR A 6 39.10 -2.21 10.98
CA THR A 6 40.50 -2.46 11.34
C THR A 6 41.35 -1.30 10.81
N MET A 7 41.97 -0.55 11.73
CA MET A 7 42.98 0.44 11.38
C MET A 7 44.32 -0.26 11.27
N ILE A 8 44.97 -0.20 10.11
CA ILE A 8 46.38 -0.59 9.96
C ILE A 8 47.12 0.65 9.51
N HIS A 9 48.18 0.98 10.24
CA HIS A 9 49.12 2.06 9.94
C HIS A 9 50.31 1.46 9.20
N ASP A 10 50.66 2.02 8.05
CA ASP A 10 51.98 1.89 7.45
C ASP A 10 52.43 3.28 6.93
N ASP A 11 53.75 3.47 6.91
CA ASP A 11 54.49 4.74 7.02
C ASP A 11 54.25 5.84 5.95
N ASP A 12 53.39 5.65 4.95
CA ASP A 12 53.28 6.55 3.79
C ASP A 12 51.89 7.19 3.56
N GLY A 13 51.05 7.28 4.58
CA GLY A 13 49.86 8.14 4.55
C GLY A 13 48.58 7.45 4.07
N VAL A 14 47.67 7.31 5.04
CA VAL A 14 46.20 7.18 4.97
C VAL A 14 45.62 6.80 3.59
N ARG A 15 45.37 5.52 3.38
CA ARG A 15 44.37 5.04 2.42
C ARG A 15 43.08 4.67 3.15
N VAL A 16 42.07 5.53 3.05
CA VAL A 16 40.68 5.18 3.40
C VAL A 16 40.17 4.17 2.37
N PHE A 17 40.05 2.89 2.76
CA PHE A 17 39.31 1.92 1.95
C PHE A 17 37.93 1.61 2.51
N THR A 18 37.00 1.66 1.57
CA THR A 18 35.59 1.37 1.65
C THR A 18 35.30 0.04 2.32
N ILE A 19 34.19 0.01 3.05
CA ILE A 19 33.49 -1.17 3.54
C ILE A 19 33.55 -2.27 2.47
N LEU A 20 34.47 -3.22 2.61
CA LEU A 20 34.46 -4.45 1.85
C LEU A 20 33.83 -5.49 2.76
N ASP A 21 32.57 -5.81 2.47
CA ASP A 21 31.95 -7.05 2.95
C ASP A 21 32.92 -8.20 2.63
N SER A 22 33.31 -8.96 3.65
CA SER A 22 34.32 -10.02 3.59
C SER A 22 33.93 -11.24 2.72
N ASN A 23 32.98 -11.11 1.80
CA ASN A 23 32.36 -12.20 1.05
C ASN A 23 32.49 -12.12 -0.49
N LYS A 24 33.41 -11.33 -1.06
CA LYS A 24 33.60 -11.33 -2.52
C LYS A 24 35.06 -11.28 -2.99
N GLU A 25 35.65 -12.46 -3.16
CA GLU A 25 36.91 -12.71 -3.88
C GLU A 25 36.85 -12.34 -5.39
N SER A 26 35.72 -11.86 -5.91
CA SER A 26 35.54 -11.62 -7.37
C SER A 26 34.82 -10.33 -7.75
N TYR A 27 34.74 -9.34 -6.86
CA TYR A 27 34.02 -8.10 -7.16
C TYR A 27 34.85 -7.17 -8.07
N LYS A 28 34.39 -6.94 -9.31
CA LYS A 28 34.92 -5.90 -10.20
C LYS A 28 33.98 -4.69 -10.20
N PRO A 29 34.33 -3.59 -9.53
CA PRO A 29 33.47 -2.42 -9.47
C PRO A 29 33.33 -1.75 -10.84
N THR A 30 32.12 -1.32 -11.16
CA THR A 30 31.81 -0.56 -12.38
C THR A 30 32.49 0.81 -12.37
N ARG A 31 32.59 1.47 -13.54
CA ARG A 31 33.18 2.83 -13.64
C ARG A 31 32.44 3.86 -12.77
N GLU A 32 31.12 3.75 -12.69
CA GLU A 32 30.30 4.66 -11.87
C GLU A 32 30.58 4.46 -10.38
N GLU A 33 30.71 3.22 -9.92
CA GLU A 33 31.05 2.92 -8.53
C GLU A 33 32.45 3.41 -8.17
N LYS A 34 33.43 3.24 -9.06
CA LYS A 34 34.78 3.80 -8.87
C LYS A 34 34.75 5.32 -8.71
N ASN A 35 33.96 6.03 -9.52
CA ASN A 35 33.81 7.48 -9.39
C ASN A 35 33.18 7.88 -8.05
N LYS A 36 32.17 7.14 -7.57
CA LYS A 36 31.55 7.38 -6.25
C LYS A 36 32.54 7.17 -5.12
N VAL A 37 33.31 6.09 -5.17
CA VAL A 37 34.36 5.81 -4.18
C VAL A 37 35.40 6.92 -4.18
N GLN A 38 35.88 7.35 -5.34
CA GLN A 38 36.84 8.46 -5.44
C GLN A 38 36.29 9.75 -4.84
N LEU A 39 35.02 10.06 -5.08
CA LEU A 39 34.38 11.24 -4.51
C LEU A 39 34.32 11.17 -2.97
N ILE A 40 33.98 10.00 -2.43
CA ILE A 40 33.98 9.74 -0.98
C ILE A 40 35.39 9.91 -0.41
N THR A 41 36.40 9.32 -1.05
CA THR A 41 37.80 9.44 -0.63
C THR A 41 38.26 10.90 -0.62
N ASN A 42 37.94 11.66 -1.66
CA ASN A 42 38.29 13.09 -1.74
C ASN A 42 37.58 13.92 -0.65
N ALA A 43 36.32 13.63 -0.37
CA ALA A 43 35.56 14.31 0.68
C ALA A 43 36.17 14.05 2.07
N TRP A 44 36.56 12.79 2.34
CA TRP A 44 37.29 12.45 3.56
C TRP A 44 38.64 13.15 3.65
N GLY A 45 39.42 13.17 2.56
CA GLY A 45 40.71 13.86 2.50
C GLY A 45 40.58 15.34 2.87
N GLY A 46 39.64 16.06 2.26
CA GLY A 46 39.40 17.47 2.60
C GLY A 46 38.95 17.68 4.05
N PHE A 47 38.18 16.76 4.64
CA PHE A 47 37.83 16.84 6.05
C PHE A 47 39.06 16.67 6.96
N PHE A 48 39.93 15.71 6.66
CA PHE A 48 41.17 15.51 7.40
C PHE A 48 42.12 16.69 7.27
N GLU A 49 42.23 17.31 6.10
CA GLU A 49 43.02 18.53 5.90
C GLU A 49 42.56 19.68 6.82
N VAL A 50 41.24 19.87 6.94
CA VAL A 50 40.67 20.88 7.86
C VAL A 50 41.02 20.56 9.31
N ILE A 51 40.85 19.31 9.74
CA ILE A 51 41.18 18.90 11.11
C ILE A 51 42.68 19.03 11.40
N HIS A 52 43.53 18.72 10.41
CA HIS A 52 44.98 18.87 10.54
C HIS A 52 45.38 20.34 10.68
N TYR A 53 44.75 21.24 9.93
CA TYR A 53 45.02 22.68 9.98
C TYR A 53 44.62 23.35 11.30
N VAL A 54 43.56 22.85 11.92
CA VAL A 54 42.98 23.39 13.16
C VAL A 54 43.84 23.09 14.40
N GLU A 55 44.77 22.14 14.31
CA GLU A 55 45.62 21.67 15.41
C GLU A 55 44.79 21.38 16.70
N ALA A 56 45.42 21.40 17.88
CA ALA A 56 44.74 21.17 19.16
C ALA A 56 44.02 22.42 19.70
N ASN A 57 43.61 23.36 18.83
CA ASN A 57 42.87 24.55 19.24
C ASN A 57 41.40 24.21 19.52
N GLU A 58 40.97 24.37 20.77
CA GLU A 58 39.62 24.01 21.22
C GLU A 58 38.53 24.87 20.57
N GLU A 59 38.78 26.15 20.32
CA GLU A 59 37.80 27.08 19.73
C GLU A 59 37.54 26.73 18.27
N ASP A 60 38.60 26.47 17.52
CA ASP A 60 38.54 26.10 16.11
C ASP A 60 37.97 24.69 15.91
N LEU A 61 38.31 23.73 16.79
CA LEU A 61 37.69 22.41 16.81
C LEU A 61 36.18 22.48 17.06
N ASN A 62 35.75 23.33 17.99
CA ASN A 62 34.32 23.58 18.23
C ASN A 62 33.64 24.21 17.01
N MET A 63 34.32 25.13 16.31
CA MET A 63 33.81 25.70 15.07
C MET A 63 33.58 24.63 14.00
N VAL A 64 34.57 23.75 13.77
CA VAL A 64 34.44 22.62 12.83
C VAL A 64 33.28 21.71 13.22
N LEU A 65 33.15 21.39 14.52
CA LEU A 65 32.07 20.55 15.03
C LEU A 65 30.68 21.15 14.75
N GLU A 66 30.50 22.45 14.97
CA GLU A 66 29.23 23.13 14.69
C GLU A 66 28.90 23.17 13.19
N VAL A 67 29.90 23.37 12.34
CA VAL A 67 29.74 23.27 10.88
C VAL A 67 29.29 21.86 10.48
N CYS A 68 29.91 20.81 11.02
CA CYS A 68 29.52 19.43 10.77
C CYS A 68 28.07 19.14 11.21
N LYS A 69 27.66 19.61 12.40
CA LYS A 69 26.28 19.48 12.89
C LYS A 69 25.29 20.18 11.95
N SER A 70 25.62 21.39 11.51
CA SER A 70 24.78 22.17 10.58
C SER A 70 24.65 21.48 9.22
N LEU A 71 25.76 20.98 8.67
CA LEU A 71 25.78 20.24 7.41
C LEU A 71 24.94 18.97 7.50
N LYS A 72 25.08 18.20 8.58
CA LYS A 72 24.26 17.00 8.83
C LYS A 72 22.76 17.31 8.80
N LYS A 73 22.33 18.37 9.51
CA LYS A 73 20.92 18.80 9.51
C LYS A 73 20.43 19.14 8.09
N LYS A 74 21.21 19.89 7.33
CA LYS A 74 20.86 20.25 5.94
C LYS A 74 20.73 19.02 5.03
N LEU A 75 21.63 18.05 5.17
CA LEU A 75 21.60 16.80 4.38
C LEU A 75 20.40 15.92 4.74
N ILE A 76 20.02 15.85 6.02
CA ILE A 76 18.80 15.13 6.44
C ILE A 76 17.56 15.77 5.81
N ILE A 77 17.41 17.08 5.92
CA ILE A 77 16.25 17.80 5.34
C ILE A 77 16.19 17.61 3.83
N LEU A 78 17.34 17.71 3.14
CA LEU A 78 17.40 17.49 1.70
C LEU A 78 17.07 16.03 1.35
N GLY A 79 17.55 15.08 2.15
CA GLY A 79 17.24 13.66 2.02
C GLY A 79 15.76 13.36 2.23
N GLU A 80 15.12 13.91 3.26
CA GLU A 80 13.67 13.81 3.51
C GLU A 80 12.85 14.45 2.38
N LYS A 81 13.36 15.52 1.76
CA LYS A 81 12.73 16.14 0.58
C LYS A 81 12.85 15.27 -0.68
N LEU A 82 13.92 14.48 -0.81
CA LEU A 82 14.15 13.56 -1.93
C LEU A 82 13.45 12.21 -1.74
N VAL A 83 13.39 11.74 -0.49
CA VAL A 83 12.64 10.58 -0.02
C VAL A 83 11.31 11.10 0.51
N SER A 84 10.50 11.69 -0.37
CA SER A 84 9.09 11.82 -0.04
C SER A 84 8.59 10.39 0.17
N LYS A 85 8.19 10.02 1.39
CA LYS A 85 7.72 8.66 1.75
C LYS A 85 6.76 8.07 0.72
N SER A 86 6.05 8.93 -0.02
CA SER A 86 5.25 8.56 -1.18
C SER A 86 6.00 7.65 -2.16
N LYS A 87 7.23 7.98 -2.55
CA LYS A 87 7.95 7.26 -3.61
C LYS A 87 8.40 5.87 -3.19
N ASP A 88 8.78 5.71 -1.92
CA ASP A 88 9.11 4.40 -1.35
C ASP A 88 7.84 3.55 -1.21
N LEU A 89 6.71 4.15 -0.83
CA LEU A 89 5.42 3.47 -0.74
C LEU A 89 4.89 3.09 -2.12
N GLU A 90 5.00 3.96 -3.12
CA GLU A 90 4.61 3.69 -4.51
C GLU A 90 5.43 2.55 -5.10
N SER A 91 6.75 2.53 -4.83
CA SER A 91 7.64 1.43 -5.23
C SER A 91 7.27 0.11 -4.52
N PHE A 92 6.97 0.16 -3.22
CA PHE A 92 6.58 -1.03 -2.45
C PHE A 92 5.23 -1.62 -2.87
N VAL A 93 4.23 -0.76 -3.11
CA VAL A 93 2.88 -1.17 -3.55
C VAL A 93 2.86 -1.49 -5.04
N GLY A 94 3.80 -0.93 -5.83
CA GLY A 94 3.89 -1.09 -7.28
C GLY A 94 2.92 -0.22 -8.06
N CYS A 95 2.36 0.82 -7.45
CA CYS A 95 1.49 1.79 -8.11
C CYS A 95 1.66 3.20 -7.55
N ASP A 96 1.49 4.19 -8.42
CA ASP A 96 1.51 5.60 -8.04
C ASP A 96 0.26 5.96 -7.23
N LEU A 97 0.40 6.89 -6.26
CA LEU A 97 -0.74 7.38 -5.51
C LEU A 97 -1.70 8.16 -6.44
N PRO A 98 -3.00 7.81 -6.47
CA PRO A 98 -3.97 8.55 -7.27
C PRO A 98 -4.13 9.98 -6.72
N LYS A 99 -4.18 10.97 -7.63
CA LYS A 99 -4.34 12.40 -7.28
C LYS A 99 -5.70 12.72 -6.64
N GLU A 100 -6.71 11.91 -6.93
CA GLU A 100 -8.06 12.03 -6.43
C GLU A 100 -8.62 10.64 -6.12
N VAL A 101 -9.25 10.49 -4.95
CA VAL A 101 -9.83 9.23 -4.49
C VAL A 101 -11.32 9.47 -4.26
N GLU A 102 -12.15 8.86 -5.10
CA GLU A 102 -13.59 8.81 -4.88
C GLU A 102 -13.91 7.61 -3.97
N ILE A 103 -14.32 7.89 -2.73
CA ILE A 103 -14.71 6.85 -1.76
C ILE A 103 -16.21 6.62 -1.88
N HIS A 104 -16.61 5.51 -2.49
CA HIS A 104 -18.00 5.10 -2.47
C HIS A 104 -18.37 4.44 -1.13
N PRO A 105 -19.59 4.67 -0.62
CA PRO A 105 -20.08 3.92 0.52
C PRO A 105 -20.11 2.42 0.21
N PRO A 106 -19.85 1.55 1.20
CA PRO A 106 -19.90 0.11 1.01
C PRO A 106 -21.30 -0.30 0.53
N LYS A 107 -21.35 -1.32 -0.35
CA LYS A 107 -22.62 -1.87 -0.80
C LYS A 107 -23.43 -2.30 0.43
N PRO A 108 -24.69 -1.87 0.57
CA PRO A 108 -25.52 -2.27 1.70
C PRO A 108 -25.63 -3.79 1.70
N SER A 109 -25.24 -4.42 2.80
CA SER A 109 -25.34 -5.86 2.97
C SER A 109 -26.78 -6.22 3.32
N THR A 110 -27.30 -7.32 2.75
CA THR A 110 -28.57 -7.89 3.18
C THR A 110 -28.36 -8.66 4.48
N THR A 111 -28.76 -8.05 5.60
CA THR A 111 -28.72 -8.70 6.91
C THR A 111 -29.89 -9.68 7.07
N LYS A 112 -29.79 -10.61 8.02
CA LYS A 112 -30.90 -11.51 8.37
C LYS A 112 -32.14 -10.67 8.73
N GLY A 113 -33.19 -10.76 7.92
CA GLY A 113 -34.43 -9.99 8.08
C GLY A 113 -34.63 -8.86 7.06
N SER A 114 -33.69 -8.61 6.14
CA SER A 114 -33.86 -7.61 5.06
C SER A 114 -34.66 -8.12 3.84
N GLY A 115 -34.97 -9.42 3.82
CA GLY A 115 -35.84 -10.01 2.80
C GLY A 115 -37.31 -9.68 3.05
N LYS A 116 -38.15 -9.84 2.01
CA LYS A 116 -39.61 -9.75 2.19
C LYS A 116 -40.06 -10.75 3.25
N ARG A 117 -40.84 -10.28 4.22
CA ARG A 117 -41.42 -11.12 5.26
C ARG A 117 -42.29 -12.21 4.63
N ILE A 118 -42.09 -13.46 5.05
CA ILE A 118 -42.98 -14.58 4.71
C ILE A 118 -44.35 -14.29 5.36
N LYS A 119 -45.41 -14.33 4.56
CA LYS A 119 -46.78 -14.11 5.04
C LYS A 119 -47.29 -15.37 5.74
N GLY A 120 -48.06 -15.21 6.81
CA GLY A 120 -48.75 -16.32 7.45
C GLY A 120 -50.04 -16.69 6.71
N GLY A 121 -50.56 -17.90 6.92
CA GLY A 121 -51.77 -18.36 6.22
C GLY A 121 -53.01 -17.48 6.43
N ARG A 122 -53.13 -16.80 7.58
CA ARG A 122 -54.20 -15.80 7.81
C ARG A 122 -54.08 -14.62 6.84
N GLU A 123 -52.88 -14.15 6.59
CA GLU A 123 -52.61 -13.00 5.72
C GLU A 123 -52.83 -13.38 4.25
N GLU A 124 -52.39 -14.57 3.85
CA GLU A 124 -52.64 -15.11 2.52
C GLU A 124 -54.13 -15.27 2.24
N ALA A 125 -54.90 -15.80 3.20
CA ALA A 125 -56.35 -15.95 3.08
C ALA A 125 -57.06 -14.59 2.99
N MET A 126 -56.61 -13.58 3.74
CA MET A 126 -57.15 -12.22 3.64
C MET A 126 -56.87 -11.58 2.28
N GLU A 127 -55.68 -11.77 1.71
CA GLU A 127 -55.36 -11.26 0.38
C GLU A 127 -56.14 -11.97 -0.71
N GLN A 128 -56.34 -13.28 -0.61
CA GLN A 128 -57.20 -14.01 -1.54
C GLN A 128 -58.65 -13.50 -1.50
N LYS A 129 -59.18 -13.16 -0.31
CA LYS A 129 -60.52 -12.56 -0.17
C LYS A 129 -60.64 -11.16 -0.78
N GLN A 130 -59.53 -10.41 -0.88
CA GLN A 130 -59.50 -9.09 -1.51
C GLN A 130 -59.33 -9.14 -3.02
N LYS A 131 -58.94 -10.29 -3.59
CA LYS A 131 -58.91 -10.46 -5.05
C LYS A 131 -60.35 -10.43 -5.56
N HIS A 132 -60.55 -9.93 -6.78
CA HIS A 132 -61.83 -10.02 -7.47
C HIS A 132 -61.89 -11.30 -8.30
N PRO A 133 -63.08 -11.86 -8.57
CA PRO A 133 -63.22 -13.01 -9.44
C PRO A 133 -62.76 -12.65 -10.87
N MET A 134 -61.93 -13.51 -11.45
CA MET A 134 -61.39 -13.36 -12.80
C MET A 134 -62.11 -14.31 -13.75
N HIS A 135 -62.33 -13.89 -14.99
CA HIS A 135 -62.87 -14.76 -16.03
C HIS A 135 -61.86 -15.86 -16.37
N CYS A 136 -62.22 -17.11 -16.11
CA CYS A 136 -61.41 -18.26 -16.47
C CYS A 136 -61.67 -18.66 -17.92
N THR A 137 -60.66 -18.59 -18.78
CA THR A 137 -60.76 -18.97 -20.20
C THR A 137 -60.93 -20.47 -20.42
N SER A 138 -60.77 -21.32 -19.40
CA SER A 138 -60.99 -22.76 -19.50
C SER A 138 -62.42 -23.21 -19.23
N CYS A 139 -63.11 -22.61 -18.25
CA CYS A 139 -64.49 -22.97 -17.91
C CYS A 139 -65.52 -21.87 -18.24
N GLY A 140 -65.06 -20.69 -18.67
CA GLY A 140 -65.91 -19.54 -19.01
C GLY A 140 -66.53 -18.83 -17.81
N GLN A 141 -66.17 -19.20 -16.58
CA GLN A 141 -66.77 -18.64 -15.35
C GLN A 141 -65.89 -17.54 -14.74
N TYR A 142 -66.53 -16.54 -14.13
CA TYR A 142 -65.85 -15.59 -13.26
C TYR A 142 -65.66 -16.22 -11.87
N ALA A 143 -64.41 -16.58 -11.54
CA ALA A 143 -64.08 -17.33 -10.34
C ALA A 143 -62.72 -16.91 -9.77
N TYR A 144 -62.37 -17.44 -8.59
CA TYR A 144 -61.08 -17.19 -7.92
C TYR A 144 -59.96 -18.15 -8.38
N HIS A 145 -60.09 -18.73 -9.57
CA HIS A 145 -59.08 -19.55 -10.22
C HIS A 145 -58.84 -19.05 -11.64
N ASP A 146 -57.63 -19.24 -12.16
CA ASP A 146 -57.30 -18.92 -13.54
C ASP A 146 -57.38 -20.17 -14.43
N ARG A 147 -56.99 -20.03 -15.70
CA ARG A 147 -56.89 -21.17 -16.62
C ARG A 147 -55.97 -22.26 -16.07
N GLN A 148 -54.88 -21.93 -15.37
CA GLN A 148 -53.91 -22.92 -14.92
C GLN A 148 -54.48 -23.79 -13.81
N ASN A 149 -55.15 -23.17 -12.84
CA ASN A 149 -55.73 -23.80 -11.65
C ASN A 149 -57.24 -24.13 -11.81
N CYS A 150 -57.73 -24.28 -13.04
CA CYS A 150 -59.15 -24.50 -13.27
C CYS A 150 -59.55 -25.95 -12.89
N PRO A 151 -60.47 -26.17 -11.96
CA PRO A 151 -60.87 -27.51 -11.50
C PRO A 151 -61.59 -28.33 -12.58
N ALA A 152 -62.18 -27.67 -13.58
CA ALA A 152 -62.78 -28.35 -14.73
C ALA A 152 -61.75 -29.08 -15.61
N LYS A 153 -60.45 -28.82 -15.44
CA LYS A 153 -59.40 -29.58 -16.12
C LYS A 153 -59.33 -31.02 -15.64
N ASP A 154 -59.48 -31.23 -14.34
CA ASP A 154 -59.32 -32.55 -13.73
C ASP A 154 -60.57 -33.43 -13.99
N GLN A 155 -61.73 -32.82 -14.21
CA GLN A 155 -62.98 -33.51 -14.52
C GLN A 155 -63.07 -34.05 -15.96
N ASN A 156 -62.26 -33.51 -16.89
CA ASN A 156 -62.23 -33.97 -18.29
C ASN A 156 -61.30 -35.17 -18.53
N ASN A 157 -60.65 -35.71 -17.48
CA ASN A 157 -59.73 -36.85 -17.57
C ASN A 157 -60.24 -38.09 -16.80
N VAL A 158 -61.53 -38.12 -16.45
CA VAL A 158 -62.20 -39.29 -15.90
C VAL A 158 -63.36 -39.62 -16.84
N SER A 159 -63.06 -40.38 -17.90
CA SER A 159 -64.02 -41.12 -18.72
C SER A 159 -63.61 -42.58 -18.74
#